data_AF-A0A4Q3T5B3-F1
#
_entry.id   AF-A0A4Q3T5B3-F1
#
_cell.length_a   1.000
_cell.length_b   1.000
_cell.length_c   1.000
_cell.angle_alpha   90.00
_cell.angle_beta   90.00
_cell.angle_gamma   90.00
#
_symmetry.space_group_name_H-M   'P 1'
#
loop_
_entity.id
_entity.type
_entity.pdbx_description
1 polymer ?
#
loop_
_entity_poly.entity_id
_entity_poly.type
_entity_poly.pdbx_seq_one_letter_code
_entity_poly.pdbx_strand_id
1 'polypeptide(L)'
;CRGLSIRTLDSANYRAALAALGFRPVSTDVKELVRVIQTGELQAQENPLTNLLGFALWKYHPFVSMTGHLFGVLLLTCRRSWFDGLPPAHQQALLSAASVATQRQRLLAAQEDTTSLARLRALGIDVREAGELDLASMRRATRSVPDDARQVIPSALLSAYLGAAAG
;
A
#
# COMPACT_ATOMS: atom_id res chain seq x y z
N CYS A 1 6.87 7.27 15.65
CA CYS A 1 6.89 7.99 14.36
C CYS A 1 7.83 9.20 14.38
N ARG A 2 7.68 10.16 15.30
CA ARG A 2 8.43 11.43 15.32
C ARG A 2 9.94 11.27 15.11
N GLY A 3 10.48 11.94 14.09
CA GLY A 3 11.92 12.05 13.84
C GLY A 3 12.56 10.89 13.06
N LEU A 4 11.86 9.77 12.89
CA LEU A 4 12.37 8.62 12.13
C LEU A 4 12.33 8.90 10.62
N SER A 5 13.40 8.59 9.91
CA SER A 5 13.38 8.52 8.45
C SER A 5 12.63 7.26 8.00
N ILE A 6 11.62 7.43 7.15
CA ILE A 6 10.80 6.33 6.64
C ILE A 6 10.85 6.26 5.12
N ARG A 7 11.13 5.06 4.58
CA ARG A 7 11.01 4.79 3.17
C ARG A 7 9.54 4.65 2.76
N THR A 8 9.16 5.26 1.65
CA THR A 8 7.87 5.00 0.97
C THR A 8 8.02 4.99 -0.55
N LEU A 9 6.96 4.61 -1.29
CA LEU A 9 6.92 4.70 -2.74
C LEU A 9 6.95 6.16 -3.22
N ASP A 10 7.18 6.38 -4.52
CA ASP A 10 7.11 7.73 -5.09
C ASP A 10 5.65 8.18 -5.26
N SER A 11 5.10 8.69 -4.16
CA SER A 11 3.74 9.22 -4.09
C SER A 11 3.71 10.41 -3.14
N ALA A 12 3.30 11.57 -3.64
CA ALA A 12 3.15 12.77 -2.82
C ALA A 12 2.14 12.56 -1.68
N ASN A 13 1.06 11.82 -1.93
CA ASN A 13 0.06 11.50 -0.91
C ASN A 13 0.62 10.58 0.18
N TYR A 14 1.45 9.59 -0.18
CA TYR A 14 2.07 8.70 0.80
C TYR A 14 3.05 9.50 1.67
N ARG A 15 3.90 10.33 1.05
CA ARG A 15 4.80 11.22 1.78
C ARG A 15 4.04 12.17 2.71
N ALA A 16 2.96 12.81 2.23
CA ALA A 16 2.14 13.70 3.05
C ALA A 16 1.51 12.98 4.25
N ALA A 17 0.95 11.78 4.06
CA ALA A 17 0.38 10.98 5.14
C ALA A 17 1.43 10.61 6.19
N LEU A 18 2.60 10.13 5.77
CA LEU A 18 3.68 9.75 6.69
C LEU A 18 4.29 10.96 7.41
N ALA A 19 4.44 12.09 6.71
CA ALA A 19 4.88 13.34 7.32
C ALA A 19 3.89 13.84 8.37
N ALA A 20 2.59 13.76 8.11
CA ALA A 20 1.54 14.12 9.05
C ALA A 20 1.54 13.22 10.31
N LEU A 21 1.95 11.96 10.18
CA LEU A 21 2.23 11.06 11.31
C LEU A 21 3.54 11.38 12.06
N GLY A 22 4.33 12.34 11.57
CA GLY A 22 5.56 12.83 12.19
C GLY A 22 6.85 12.18 11.69
N PHE A 23 6.79 11.32 10.67
CA PHE A 23 8.00 10.78 10.05
C PHE A 23 8.70 11.81 9.16
N ARG A 24 9.96 11.52 8.80
CA ARG A 24 10.66 12.14 7.67
C ARG A 24 10.59 11.19 6.46
N PRO A 25 9.59 11.32 5.57
CA PRO A 25 9.43 10.39 4.47
C PRO A 25 10.47 10.63 3.36
N VAL A 26 11.02 9.54 2.83
CA VAL A 26 11.96 9.52 1.72
C VAL A 26 11.47 8.51 0.68
N SER A 27 11.38 8.93 -0.57
CA SER A 27 11.06 8.03 -1.67
C SER A 27 12.36 7.48 -2.27
N THR A 28 12.45 6.16 -2.37
CA THR A 28 13.60 5.47 -2.98
C THR A 28 13.14 4.38 -3.94
N ASP A 29 13.95 4.10 -4.96
CA ASP A 29 13.78 2.91 -5.79
C ASP A 29 13.77 1.66 -4.89
N VAL A 30 12.90 0.71 -5.20
CA VAL A 30 12.78 -0.55 -4.47
C VAL A 30 14.08 -1.37 -4.53
N LYS A 31 14.87 -1.22 -5.59
CA LYS A 31 16.19 -1.87 -5.76
C LYS A 31 17.18 -1.45 -4.67
N GLU A 32 17.06 -0.22 -4.18
CA GLU A 32 17.94 0.33 -3.14
C GLU A 32 17.45 0.02 -1.72
N LEU A 33 16.21 -0.48 -1.57
CA LEU A 33 15.52 -0.60 -0.28
C LEU A 33 16.34 -1.38 0.76
N VAL A 34 16.87 -2.53 0.37
CA VAL A 34 17.65 -3.39 1.28
C VAL A 34 18.92 -2.68 1.73
N ARG A 35 19.64 -2.03 0.80
CA ARG A 35 20.90 -1.30 1.10
C ARG A 35 20.66 -0.13 2.05
N VAL A 36 19.65 0.70 1.79
CA VAL A 36 19.38 1.91 2.61
C VAL A 36 18.89 1.55 4.02
N ILE A 37 18.18 0.42 4.18
CA ILE A 37 17.80 -0.10 5.50
C ILE A 37 19.03 -0.71 6.21
N GLN A 38 19.81 -1.54 5.52
CA GLN A 38 21.01 -2.19 6.07
C GLN A 38 22.03 -1.19 6.61
N THR A 39 22.21 -0.07 5.91
CA THR A 39 23.15 0.99 6.29
C THR A 39 22.59 1.94 7.36
N GLY A 40 21.30 1.83 7.71
CA GLY A 40 20.64 2.70 8.67
C GLY A 40 20.31 4.10 8.14
N GLU A 41 20.51 4.36 6.84
CA GLU A 41 20.10 5.60 6.18
C GLU A 41 18.59 5.85 6.34
N LEU A 42 17.80 4.77 6.22
CA LEU A 42 16.37 4.76 6.51
C LEU A 42 16.08 3.83 7.70
N GLN A 43 15.39 4.38 8.69
CA GLN A 43 15.13 3.73 9.98
C GLN A 43 13.80 2.95 10.00
N ALA A 44 12.94 3.22 9.02
CA ALA A 44 11.63 2.59 8.89
C ALA A 44 11.24 2.45 7.42
N GLN A 45 10.22 1.64 7.18
CA GLN A 45 9.56 1.52 5.88
C GLN A 45 8.08 1.17 6.09
N GLU A 46 7.25 1.49 5.10
CA GLU A 46 5.89 0.96 5.00
C GLU A 46 5.76 0.04 3.77
N ASN A 47 5.03 -1.06 3.93
CA ASN A 47 4.67 -2.02 2.88
C ASN A 47 3.71 -3.08 3.45
N PRO A 48 3.09 -3.90 2.58
CA PRO A 48 2.51 -5.18 2.99
C PRO A 48 3.53 -6.12 3.64
N LEU A 49 3.04 -7.06 4.48
CA LEU A 49 3.89 -8.01 5.22
C LEU A 49 4.75 -8.89 4.30
N THR A 50 4.25 -9.19 3.12
CA THR A 50 4.92 -10.00 2.09
C THR A 50 6.25 -9.40 1.67
N ASN A 51 6.35 -8.08 1.54
CA ASN A 51 7.60 -7.41 1.19
C ASN A 51 8.61 -7.45 2.34
N LEU A 52 8.15 -7.37 3.60
CA LEU A 52 9.03 -7.50 4.77
C LEU A 52 9.73 -8.88 4.79
N LEU A 53 9.00 -9.93 4.39
CA LEU A 53 9.53 -11.29 4.24
C LEU A 53 10.38 -11.45 2.98
N GLY A 54 9.86 -11.07 1.82
CA GLY A 54 10.47 -11.28 0.51
C GLY A 54 11.81 -10.57 0.33
N PHE A 55 11.95 -9.37 0.88
CA PHE A 55 13.23 -8.64 0.91
C PHE A 55 14.08 -8.97 2.16
N ALA A 56 13.65 -9.91 3.00
CA ALA A 56 14.31 -10.29 4.25
C ALA A 56 14.58 -9.11 5.21
N LEU A 57 13.71 -8.09 5.19
CA LEU A 57 13.86 -6.88 6.01
C LEU A 57 13.59 -7.10 7.50
N TRP A 58 12.92 -8.20 7.85
CA TRP A 58 12.75 -8.66 9.23
C TRP A 58 14.08 -8.84 9.97
N LYS A 59 15.21 -9.00 9.26
CA LYS A 59 16.56 -9.05 9.85
C LYS A 59 17.02 -7.70 10.43
N TYR A 60 16.42 -6.59 9.99
CA TYR A 60 16.83 -5.23 10.33
C TYR A 60 15.74 -4.45 11.06
N HIS A 61 14.47 -4.81 10.85
CA HIS A 61 13.32 -4.17 11.49
C HIS A 61 12.64 -5.14 12.47
N PRO A 62 12.89 -5.02 13.78
CA PRO A 62 12.37 -5.96 14.77
C PRO A 62 10.91 -5.71 15.17
N PHE A 63 10.30 -4.61 14.70
CA PHE A 63 8.93 -4.22 15.03
C PHE A 63 8.07 -4.05 13.78
N VAL A 64 6.81 -4.46 13.86
CA VAL A 64 5.76 -4.24 12.85
C VAL A 64 4.53 -3.69 13.54
N SER A 65 3.94 -2.62 13.00
CA SER A 65 2.67 -2.06 13.47
C SER A 65 1.57 -2.25 12.44
N MET A 66 0.54 -3.02 12.77
CA MET A 66 -0.61 -3.34 11.91
C MET A 66 -1.58 -2.16 11.84
N THR A 67 -1.18 -1.14 11.08
CA THR A 67 -1.84 0.18 11.05
C THR A 67 -2.92 0.31 9.98
N GLY A 68 -2.84 -0.46 8.89
CA GLY A 68 -3.78 -0.36 7.77
C GLY A 68 -3.88 1.05 7.15
N HIS A 69 -2.79 1.82 7.21
CA HIS A 69 -2.79 3.26 6.94
C HIS A 69 -2.85 3.63 5.45
N LEU A 70 -2.56 2.68 4.56
CA LEU A 70 -2.62 2.86 3.11
C LEU A 70 -3.23 1.62 2.45
N PHE A 71 -4.09 1.85 1.45
CA PHE A 71 -4.65 0.80 0.61
C PHE A 71 -3.87 0.73 -0.71
N GLY A 72 -3.14 -0.37 -0.93
CA GLY A 72 -2.38 -0.61 -2.15
C GLY A 72 -3.28 -1.11 -3.27
N VAL A 73 -3.11 -0.56 -4.48
CA VAL A 73 -3.88 -0.96 -5.67
C VAL A 73 -2.91 -1.23 -6.83
N LEU A 74 -3.17 -2.31 -7.58
CA LEU A 74 -2.53 -2.59 -8.86
C LEU A 74 -3.55 -2.42 -9.98
N LEU A 75 -3.18 -1.69 -11.04
CA LEU A 75 -4.02 -1.51 -12.21
C LEU A 75 -3.58 -2.46 -13.32
N LEU A 76 -4.47 -3.35 -13.73
CA LEU A 76 -4.32 -4.07 -15.00
C LEU A 76 -4.74 -3.15 -16.12
N THR A 77 -3.76 -2.71 -16.93
CA THR A 77 -4.00 -1.77 -18.02
C THR A 77 -3.55 -2.35 -19.35
N CYS A 78 -4.18 -1.89 -20.43
CA CYS A 78 -3.78 -2.19 -21.80
C CYS A 78 -4.03 -0.98 -22.69
N ARG A 79 -3.43 -0.97 -23.89
CA ARG A 79 -3.68 0.09 -24.86
C ARG A 79 -5.13 0.02 -25.33
N ARG A 80 -5.87 1.13 -25.21
CA ARG A 80 -7.30 1.18 -25.54
C ARG A 80 -7.59 0.72 -26.98
N SER A 81 -6.83 1.21 -27.95
CA SER A 81 -7.00 0.83 -29.37
C SER A 81 -6.75 -0.65 -29.65
N TRP A 82 -5.87 -1.30 -28.87
CA TRP A 82 -5.65 -2.73 -28.99
C TRP A 82 -6.88 -3.49 -28.48
N PHE A 83 -7.39 -3.12 -27.31
CA PHE A 83 -8.58 -3.75 -26.74
C PHE A 83 -9.81 -3.58 -27.63
N ASP A 84 -10.08 -2.35 -28.09
CA ASP A 84 -11.22 -2.04 -28.95
C ASP A 84 -11.13 -2.75 -30.32
N GLY A 85 -9.91 -3.07 -30.78
CA GLY A 85 -9.66 -3.80 -32.02
C GLY A 85 -9.85 -5.32 -31.90
N LEU A 86 -10.04 -5.87 -30.69
CA LEU A 86 -10.29 -7.29 -30.51
C LEU A 86 -11.72 -7.65 -30.94
N PRO A 87 -11.97 -8.89 -31.42
CA PRO A 87 -13.32 -9.39 -31.61
C PRO A 87 -14.16 -9.25 -30.32
N PRO A 88 -15.46 -8.93 -30.39
CA PRO A 88 -16.30 -8.75 -29.20
C PRO A 88 -16.25 -9.92 -28.22
N ALA A 89 -16.17 -11.16 -28.73
CA ALA A 89 -16.03 -12.35 -27.90
C ALA A 89 -14.70 -12.37 -27.09
N HIS A 90 -13.60 -11.88 -27.66
CA HIS A 90 -12.31 -11.79 -26.97
C HIS A 90 -12.29 -10.65 -25.95
N GLN A 91 -12.92 -9.52 -26.25
CA GLN A 91 -13.09 -8.44 -25.28
C GLN A 91 -13.84 -8.94 -24.04
N GLN A 92 -14.96 -9.64 -24.26
CA GLN A 92 -15.77 -10.22 -23.18
C GLN A 92 -14.99 -11.28 -22.39
N ALA A 93 -14.24 -12.15 -23.08
CA ALA A 93 -13.42 -13.17 -22.43
C ALA A 93 -12.33 -12.54 -21.55
N LEU A 94 -11.64 -11.49 -22.04
CA LEU A 94 -10.63 -10.77 -21.27
C LEU A 94 -11.22 -10.09 -20.02
N LEU A 95 -12.35 -9.39 -20.16
CA LEU A 95 -13.01 -8.75 -19.02
C LEU A 95 -13.47 -9.77 -17.98
N SER A 96 -14.02 -10.90 -18.42
CA SER A 96 -14.42 -12.00 -17.55
C SER A 96 -13.22 -12.61 -16.81
N ALA A 97 -12.14 -12.92 -17.54
CA ALA A 97 -10.92 -13.45 -16.95
C ALA A 97 -10.28 -12.48 -15.96
N ALA A 98 -10.24 -11.19 -16.28
CA ALA A 98 -9.74 -10.16 -15.37
C ALA A 98 -10.57 -10.08 -14.08
N SER A 99 -11.90 -10.16 -14.18
CA SER A 99 -12.79 -10.18 -13.00
C SER A 99 -12.55 -11.41 -12.12
N VAL A 100 -12.48 -12.60 -12.71
CA VAL A 100 -12.21 -13.86 -11.99
C VAL A 100 -10.83 -13.84 -11.33
N ALA A 101 -9.79 -13.43 -12.07
CA ALA A 101 -8.44 -13.31 -11.55
C ALA A 101 -8.35 -12.31 -10.40
N THR A 102 -9.04 -11.16 -10.50
CA THR A 102 -9.08 -10.15 -9.43
C THR A 102 -9.71 -10.71 -8.16
N GLN A 103 -10.85 -11.40 -8.27
CA GLN A 103 -11.51 -12.01 -7.11
C GLN A 103 -10.62 -13.07 -6.46
N ARG A 104 -10.00 -13.94 -7.27
CA ARG A 104 -9.09 -14.97 -6.78
C ARG A 104 -7.86 -14.35 -6.11
N GLN A 105 -7.26 -13.33 -6.70
CA GLN A 105 -6.09 -12.65 -6.15
C GLN A 105 -6.39 -12.02 -4.79
N ARG A 106 -7.56 -11.40 -4.60
CA ARG A 106 -7.95 -10.83 -3.29
C ARG A 106 -8.05 -11.89 -2.20
N LEU A 107 -8.61 -13.06 -2.51
CA LEU A 107 -8.65 -14.19 -1.56
C LEU A 107 -7.24 -14.68 -1.21
N LEU A 108 -6.36 -14.80 -2.20
CA LEU A 108 -4.97 -15.21 -1.99
C LEU A 108 -4.19 -14.18 -1.16
N ALA A 109 -4.39 -12.88 -1.40
CA ALA A 109 -3.73 -11.82 -0.63
C ALA A 109 -4.13 -11.85 0.86
N ALA A 110 -5.42 -12.01 1.16
CA ALA A 110 -5.88 -12.12 2.54
C ALA A 110 -5.31 -13.37 3.26
N GLN A 111 -5.19 -14.48 2.52
CA GLN A 111 -4.54 -15.69 3.02
C GLN A 111 -3.04 -15.46 3.27
N GLU A 112 -2.37 -14.79 2.34
CA GLU A 112 -0.94 -14.48 2.41
C GLU A 112 -0.61 -13.51 3.56
N ASP A 113 -1.48 -12.54 3.88
CA ASP A 113 -1.35 -11.69 5.06
C ASP A 113 -1.35 -12.53 6.35
N THR A 114 -2.29 -13.49 6.46
CA THR A 114 -2.40 -14.39 7.62
C THR A 114 -1.14 -15.24 7.77
N THR A 115 -0.68 -15.85 6.67
CA THR A 115 0.53 -16.69 6.68
C THR A 115 1.79 -15.88 6.96
N SER A 116 1.90 -14.68 6.38
CA SER A 116 3.05 -13.78 6.58
C SER A 116 3.15 -13.32 8.02
N LEU A 117 2.02 -12.95 8.64
CA LEU A 117 1.97 -12.55 10.05
C LEU A 117 2.43 -13.67 10.99
N ALA A 118 1.93 -14.89 10.78
CA ALA A 118 2.36 -16.06 11.55
C ALA A 118 3.87 -16.33 11.38
N ARG A 119 4.38 -16.20 10.16
CA ARG A 119 5.80 -16.38 9.86
C ARG A 119 6.68 -15.32 10.53
N LEU A 120 6.28 -14.06 10.50
CA LEU A 120 7.02 -12.96 11.15
C LEU A 120 7.10 -13.16 12.66
N ARG A 121 6.00 -13.56 13.31
CA ARG A 121 6.00 -13.93 14.74
C ARG A 121 6.96 -15.07 15.04
N ALA A 122 6.96 -16.12 14.22
CA ALA A 122 7.89 -17.24 14.36
C ALA A 122 9.36 -16.84 14.17
N LEU A 123 9.63 -15.76 13.43
CA LEU A 123 10.96 -15.15 13.28
C LEU A 123 11.32 -14.20 14.43
N GLY A 124 10.47 -14.08 15.46
CA GLY A 124 10.72 -13.24 16.64
C GLY A 124 10.39 -11.76 16.43
N ILE A 125 9.69 -11.41 15.35
CA ILE A 125 9.27 -10.02 15.10
C ILE A 125 8.18 -9.64 16.08
N ASP A 126 8.36 -8.48 16.70
CA ASP A 126 7.37 -7.88 17.56
C ASP A 126 6.27 -7.23 16.68
N VAL A 127 5.13 -7.90 16.59
CA VAL A 127 3.95 -7.40 15.89
C VAL A 127 2.99 -6.75 16.88
N ARG A 128 2.72 -5.46 16.67
CA ARG A 128 1.66 -4.70 17.34
C ARG A 128 0.39 -4.70 16.49
N GLU A 129 -0.67 -5.27 17.03
CA GLU A 129 -1.98 -5.36 16.40
C GLU A 129 -2.71 -4.03 16.39
N ALA A 130 -3.71 -3.89 15.52
CA ALA A 130 -4.50 -2.67 15.37
C ALA A 130 -5.12 -2.16 16.69
N GLY A 131 -5.53 -3.07 17.58
CA GLY A 131 -6.12 -2.73 18.89
C GLY A 131 -5.12 -2.16 19.89
N GLU A 132 -3.81 -2.32 19.66
CA GLU A 132 -2.73 -1.81 20.50
C GLU A 132 -2.25 -0.42 20.05
N LEU A 133 -2.82 0.12 18.97
CA LEU A 133 -2.38 1.34 18.31
C LEU A 133 -3.45 2.43 18.45
N ASP A 134 -3.02 3.69 18.63
CA ASP A 134 -3.92 4.85 18.60
C ASP A 134 -4.27 5.23 17.14
N LEU A 135 -5.02 4.36 16.47
CA LEU A 135 -5.47 4.58 15.09
C LEU A 135 -6.37 5.81 14.96
N ALA A 136 -7.04 6.23 16.05
CA ALA A 136 -7.85 7.43 16.06
C ALA A 136 -7.00 8.69 15.91
N SER A 137 -5.88 8.80 16.65
CA SER A 137 -4.92 9.89 16.47
C SER A 137 -4.25 9.84 15.10
N MET A 138 -3.91 8.65 14.60
CA MET A 138 -3.34 8.51 13.25
C MET A 138 -4.29 9.06 12.18
N ARG A 139 -5.57 8.66 12.21
CA ARG A 139 -6.61 9.18 11.29
C ARG A 139 -6.84 10.67 11.44
N ARG A 140 -6.78 11.22 12.65
CA ARG A 140 -6.88 12.67 12.87
C ARG A 140 -5.70 13.41 12.24
N ALA A 141 -4.49 12.92 12.47
CA ALA A 141 -3.28 13.52 11.96
C ALA A 141 -3.24 13.54 10.42
N THR A 142 -3.75 12.50 9.77
CA THR A 142 -3.72 12.37 8.30
C THR A 142 -4.97 12.90 7.59
N ARG A 143 -5.93 13.48 8.31
CA ARG A 143 -7.26 13.83 7.77
C ARG A 143 -7.20 14.75 6.54
N SER A 144 -6.30 15.72 6.52
CA SER A 144 -6.22 16.68 5.41
C SER A 144 -5.72 16.04 4.11
N VAL A 145 -4.94 14.96 4.17
CA VAL A 145 -4.31 14.37 2.99
C VAL A 145 -5.32 13.90 1.93
N PRO A 146 -6.36 13.08 2.25
CA PRO A 146 -7.38 12.75 1.27
C PRO A 146 -8.23 13.96 0.85
N ASP A 147 -8.45 14.94 1.73
CA ASP A 147 -9.22 16.14 1.40
C ASP A 147 -8.49 17.02 0.37
N ASP A 148 -7.20 17.25 0.58
CA ASP A 148 -6.32 17.96 -0.35
C ASP A 148 -6.19 17.21 -1.68
N ALA A 149 -6.03 15.88 -1.63
CA ALA A 149 -5.96 15.06 -2.83
C ALA A 149 -7.24 15.14 -3.67
N ARG A 150 -8.43 15.20 -3.03
CA ARG A 150 -9.71 15.32 -3.74
C ARG A 150 -9.86 16.66 -4.48
N GLN A 151 -9.19 17.72 -4.04
CA GLN A 151 -9.27 19.02 -4.71
C GLN A 151 -8.57 19.04 -6.07
N VAL A 152 -7.59 18.15 -6.28
CA VAL A 152 -6.80 18.09 -7.53
C VAL A 152 -7.17 16.91 -8.43
N ILE A 153 -7.93 15.95 -7.92
CA ILE A 153 -8.43 14.83 -8.73
C ILE A 153 -9.73 15.25 -9.42
N PRO A 154 -9.88 15.09 -10.75
CA PRO A 154 -11.12 15.41 -11.45
C PRO A 154 -12.33 14.75 -10.80
N SER A 155 -13.40 15.51 -10.56
CA SER A 155 -14.60 15.04 -9.88
C SER A 155 -15.21 13.81 -10.55
N ALA A 156 -15.24 13.77 -11.89
CA ALA A 156 -15.71 12.61 -12.64
C ALA A 156 -14.91 11.33 -12.33
N LEU A 157 -13.60 11.44 -12.11
CA LEU A 157 -12.75 10.31 -11.75
C LEU A 157 -13.00 9.87 -10.30
N LEU A 158 -13.16 10.82 -9.38
CA LEU A 158 -13.53 10.53 -7.99
C LEU A 158 -14.89 9.81 -7.92
N SER A 159 -15.91 10.31 -8.62
CA SER A 159 -17.23 9.69 -8.68
C SER A 159 -17.19 8.30 -9.33
N ALA A 160 -16.38 8.11 -10.37
CA ALA A 160 -16.22 6.80 -11.00
C ALA A 160 -15.55 5.78 -10.06
N TYR A 161 -14.60 6.22 -9.24
CA TYR A 161 -13.86 5.35 -8.32
C TYR A 161 -14.60 5.07 -7.01
N LEU A 162 -15.17 6.11 -6.38
CA LEU A 162 -15.88 6.01 -5.10
C LEU A 162 -17.35 5.63 -5.25
N GLY A 163 -17.89 5.68 -6.47
CA GLY A 163 -19.32 5.58 -6.76
C GLY A 163 -20.06 6.91 -6.54
N ALA A 164 -21.33 6.96 -6.96
CA ALA A 164 -22.18 8.16 -6.88
C ALA A 164 -22.50 8.64 -5.45
N ALA A 165 -22.05 7.93 -4.41
CA ALA A 165 -22.33 8.23 -3.00
C ALA A 165 -21.24 9.09 -2.31
N ALA A 166 -20.33 9.70 -3.06
CA ALA A 166 -19.25 10.53 -2.53
C ALA A 166 -19.47 12.04 -2.78
N GLY A 167 -20.72 12.49 -2.71
CA GLY A 167 -21.12 13.91 -2.68
C GLY A 167 -21.44 14.35 -1.26
#